data_AF-A0A0B7IPA4-F1
#
_entry.id   AF-A0A0B7IPA4-F1
#
_cell.length_a   1.000
_cell.length_b   1.000
_cell.length_c   1.000
_cell.angle_alpha   90.00
_cell.angle_beta   90.00
_cell.angle_gamma   90.00
#
_symmetry.space_group_name_H-M   'P 1'
#
loop_
_entity.id
_entity.type
_entity.pdbx_description
1 polymer ?
#
loop_
_entity_poly.entity_id
_entity_poly.type
_entity_poly.pdbx_seq_one_letter_code
_entity_poly.pdbx_strand_id
1 'polypeptide(L)'
;MFMTIKEMKINLENYNSEGILENNIVIEHKDASVEAFIYDPQGNWRGRYTIAYDAHGNETELVVYAQNGEVIIKDISIYDSKNNRIERNYSHLYQGIVTVRTYAYEFDSHGNWVKQITFNNGKPESISLRTLEYY
;
A
#
# COMPACT_ATOMS: atom_id res chain seq x y z
N MET A 1 24.16 -21.77 5.91
CA MET A 1 22.77 -22.22 6.11
C MET A 1 21.93 -21.39 5.16
N PHE A 2 21.48 -21.97 4.04
CA PHE A 2 20.73 -21.25 3.02
C PHE A 2 19.27 -21.15 3.48
N MET A 3 18.76 -19.94 3.66
CA MET A 3 17.32 -19.74 3.85
C MET A 3 16.64 -19.99 2.51
N THR A 4 15.90 -21.09 2.43
CA THR A 4 15.05 -21.41 1.28
C THR A 4 13.91 -20.40 1.26
N ILE A 5 13.90 -19.51 0.27
CA ILE A 5 12.82 -18.55 0.06
C ILE A 5 11.55 -19.35 -0.26
N LYS A 6 10.56 -19.25 0.61
CA LYS A 6 9.28 -19.93 0.47
C LYS A 6 8.42 -19.09 -0.48
N GLU A 7 8.57 -19.31 -1.78
CA GLU A 7 7.66 -18.74 -2.77
C GLU A 7 6.24 -19.21 -2.41
N MET A 8 5.36 -18.25 -2.11
CA MET A 8 3.98 -18.52 -1.75
C MET A 8 3.08 -17.98 -2.86
N LYS A 9 2.20 -18.85 -3.36
CA LYS A 9 1.18 -18.50 -4.34
C LYS A 9 -0.19 -18.66 -3.72
N ILE A 10 -1.00 -17.60 -3.80
CA ILE A 10 -2.38 -17.57 -3.30
C ILE A 10 -3.30 -17.30 -4.49
N ASN A 11 -4.39 -18.06 -4.59
CA ASN A 11 -5.47 -17.76 -5.52
C ASN A 11 -6.67 -17.27 -4.72
N LEU A 12 -7.19 -16.09 -5.05
CA LEU A 12 -8.35 -15.48 -4.42
C LEU A 12 -9.47 -15.35 -5.45
N GLU A 13 -10.69 -15.65 -5.02
CA GLU A 13 -11.92 -15.45 -5.79
C GLU A 13 -12.74 -14.39 -5.05
N ASN A 14 -13.02 -13.26 -5.70
CA ASN A 14 -13.77 -12.17 -5.11
C ASN A 14 -15.20 -12.17 -5.62
N TYR A 15 -16.16 -12.23 -4.70
CA TYR A 15 -17.59 -12.24 -4.99
C TYR A 15 -18.25 -10.97 -4.48
N ASN A 16 -19.24 -10.47 -5.21
CA ASN A 16 -20.06 -9.36 -4.74
C ASN A 16 -21.06 -9.81 -3.66
N SER A 17 -21.86 -8.86 -3.13
CA SER A 17 -22.85 -9.15 -2.07
C SER A 17 -23.96 -10.12 -2.48
N GLU A 18 -24.14 -10.38 -3.78
CA GLU A 18 -25.10 -11.34 -4.33
C GLU A 18 -24.47 -12.71 -4.59
N GLY A 19 -23.17 -12.89 -4.30
CA GLY A 19 -22.44 -14.13 -4.54
C GLY A 19 -22.01 -14.33 -6.00
N ILE A 20 -22.01 -13.27 -6.82
CA ILE A 20 -21.53 -13.32 -8.21
C ILE A 20 -20.01 -13.06 -8.21
N LEU A 21 -19.26 -13.93 -8.89
CA LEU A 21 -17.82 -13.79 -9.06
C LEU A 21 -17.50 -12.50 -9.85
N GLU A 22 -16.72 -11.60 -9.25
CA GLU A 22 -16.30 -10.33 -9.87
C GLU A 22 -14.93 -10.44 -10.52
N ASN A 23 -13.99 -11.13 -9.87
CA ASN A 23 -12.64 -11.34 -10.37
C ASN A 23 -11.92 -12.46 -9.62
N ASN A 24 -10.84 -12.93 -10.24
CA ASN A 24 -9.86 -13.82 -9.63
C ASN A 24 -8.53 -13.08 -9.50
N ILE A 25 -7.82 -13.28 -8.40
CA ILE A 25 -6.50 -12.70 -8.16
C ILE A 25 -5.51 -13.81 -7.85
N VAL A 26 -4.39 -13.81 -8.57
CA VAL A 26 -3.24 -14.67 -8.28
C VAL A 26 -2.17 -13.80 -7.63
N ILE A 27 -1.84 -14.09 -6.38
CA ILE A 27 -0.83 -13.35 -5.61
C ILE A 27 0.41 -14.22 -5.46
N GLU A 28 1.55 -13.67 -5.81
CA GLU A 28 2.86 -14.30 -5.73
C GLU A 28 3.74 -13.48 -4.77
N HIS A 29 4.20 -14.13 -3.70
CA HIS A 29 5.05 -13.51 -2.70
C HIS A 29 6.49 -13.96 -2.88
N LYS A 30 7.41 -12.99 -3.02
CA LYS A 30 8.84 -13.23 -3.16
C LYS A 30 9.61 -12.22 -2.34
N ASP A 31 10.32 -12.72 -1.32
CA ASP A 31 11.11 -11.89 -0.40
C ASP A 31 10.29 -10.73 0.19
N ALA A 32 10.75 -9.49 0.04
CA ALA A 32 10.04 -8.28 0.47
C ALA A 32 9.16 -7.68 -0.64
N SER A 33 8.67 -8.51 -1.56
CA SER A 33 7.82 -8.07 -2.67
C SER A 33 6.64 -9.00 -2.91
N VAL A 34 5.54 -8.40 -3.33
CA VAL A 34 4.34 -9.09 -3.78
C VAL A 34 4.05 -8.65 -5.21
N GLU A 35 3.68 -9.61 -6.06
CA GLU A 35 3.09 -9.36 -7.36
C GLU A 35 1.72 -10.02 -7.44
N ALA A 36 0.73 -9.31 -7.95
CA ALA A 36 -0.63 -9.81 -8.03
C ALA A 36 -1.21 -9.60 -9.42
N PHE A 37 -1.80 -10.64 -9.98
CA PHE A 37 -2.40 -10.65 -11.31
C PHE A 37 -3.92 -10.76 -11.19
N ILE A 38 -4.63 -9.87 -11.87
CA ILE A 38 -6.08 -9.79 -11.78
C ILE A 38 -6.67 -10.33 -13.09
N TYR A 39 -7.66 -11.21 -12.96
CA TYR A 39 -8.40 -11.82 -14.06
C TYR A 39 -9.89 -11.58 -13.89
N ASP A 40 -10.61 -11.42 -14.98
CA ASP A 40 -12.08 -11.40 -14.94
C ASP A 40 -12.66 -12.81 -14.67
N PRO A 41 -13.99 -12.93 -14.47
CA PRO A 41 -14.63 -14.22 -14.22
C PRO A 41 -14.50 -15.22 -15.39
N GLN A 42 -14.15 -14.76 -16.59
CA GLN A 42 -13.90 -15.61 -17.76
C GLN A 42 -12.42 -16.02 -17.86
N GLY A 43 -11.57 -15.58 -16.93
CA GLY A 43 -10.14 -15.89 -16.90
C GLY A 43 -9.29 -14.99 -17.80
N ASN A 44 -9.85 -13.91 -18.38
CA ASN A 44 -9.04 -12.97 -19.15
C ASN A 44 -8.27 -12.06 -18.21
N TRP A 45 -6.98 -11.88 -18.50
CA TRP A 45 -6.11 -10.99 -17.73
C TRP A 45 -6.56 -9.53 -17.87
N ARG A 46 -6.60 -8.81 -16.74
CA ARG A 46 -7.05 -7.41 -16.65
C ARG A 46 -5.95 -6.44 -16.28
N GLY A 47 -4.92 -6.91 -15.58
CA GLY A 47 -3.83 -6.07 -15.12
C GLY A 47 -3.08 -6.76 -13.99
N ARG A 48 -2.11 -6.03 -13.44
CA ARG A 48 -1.35 -6.49 -12.28
C ARG A 48 -0.96 -5.33 -11.39
N TYR A 49 -0.55 -5.64 -10.18
CA TYR A 49 0.14 -4.67 -9.33
C TYR A 49 1.29 -5.33 -8.58
N THR A 50 2.26 -4.51 -8.19
CA THR A 50 3.39 -4.92 -7.35
C THR A 50 3.41 -4.10 -6.08
N ILE A 51 3.77 -4.72 -4.97
CA ILE A 51 3.99 -4.07 -3.68
C ILE A 51 5.40 -4.39 -3.19
N ALA A 52 6.16 -3.38 -2.81
CA ALA A 52 7.46 -3.53 -2.17
C ALA A 52 7.38 -3.13 -0.71
N TYR A 53 8.09 -3.89 0.14
CA TYR A 53 8.12 -3.68 1.58
C TYR A 53 9.53 -3.36 2.07
N ASP A 54 9.64 -2.54 3.12
CA ASP A 54 10.89 -2.40 3.86
C ASP A 54 11.13 -3.56 4.83
N ALA A 55 12.26 -3.55 5.52
CA ALA A 55 12.64 -4.59 6.49
C ALA A 55 11.73 -4.64 7.75
N HIS A 56 10.93 -3.61 7.99
CA HIS A 56 9.95 -3.56 9.07
C HIS A 56 8.56 -4.04 8.60
N GLY A 57 8.42 -4.39 7.32
CA GLY A 57 7.16 -4.83 6.72
C GLY A 57 6.23 -3.69 6.31
N ASN A 58 6.72 -2.45 6.20
CA ASN A 58 5.93 -1.34 5.70
C ASN A 58 5.88 -1.33 4.17
N GLU A 59 4.71 -1.07 3.60
CA GLU A 59 4.57 -0.81 2.16
C GLU A 59 5.32 0.46 1.76
N THR A 60 6.35 0.33 0.93
CA THR A 60 7.17 1.45 0.44
C THR A 60 6.81 1.87 -0.97
N GLU A 61 6.33 0.95 -1.80
CA GLU A 61 5.93 1.23 -3.17
C GLU A 61 4.79 0.30 -3.59
N LEU A 62 3.74 0.88 -4.17
CA LEU A 62 2.71 0.19 -4.94
C LEU A 62 2.75 0.70 -6.38
N VAL A 63 2.79 -0.21 -7.34
CA VAL A 63 2.71 0.10 -8.77
C VAL A 63 1.57 -0.70 -9.39
N VAL A 64 0.64 -0.03 -10.06
CA VAL A 64 -0.46 -0.68 -10.79
C VAL A 64 -0.21 -0.57 -12.28
N TYR A 65 -0.31 -1.70 -12.98
CA TYR A 65 -0.06 -1.84 -14.40
C TYR A 65 -1.34 -2.15 -15.16
N ALA A 66 -1.48 -1.50 -16.32
CA ALA A 66 -2.49 -1.82 -17.32
C ALA A 66 -2.20 -3.15 -18.02
N GLN A 67 -3.17 -3.60 -18.82
CA GLN A 67 -3.05 -4.81 -19.64
C GLN A 67 -1.98 -4.69 -20.76
N ASN A 68 -1.51 -3.50 -21.11
CA ASN A 68 -0.40 -3.34 -22.05
C ASN A 68 0.97 -3.24 -21.33
N GLY A 69 0.99 -3.36 -19.99
CA GLY A 69 2.19 -3.22 -19.17
C GLY A 69 2.55 -1.78 -18.79
N GLU A 70 1.77 -0.78 -19.23
CA GLU A 70 1.98 0.61 -18.82
C GLU A 70 1.61 0.83 -17.35
N VAL A 71 2.34 1.71 -16.67
CA VAL A 71 2.03 2.09 -15.29
C VAL A 71 0.84 3.05 -15.28
N ILE A 72 -0.20 2.69 -14.52
CA ILE A 72 -1.38 3.53 -14.30
C ILE A 72 -1.22 4.35 -13.03
N ILE A 73 -0.82 3.67 -11.94
CA ILE A 73 -0.70 4.25 -10.60
C ILE A 73 0.68 3.95 -10.05
N LYS A 74 1.27 4.95 -9.40
CA LYS A 74 2.45 4.80 -8.56
C LYS A 74 2.18 5.47 -7.21
N ASP A 75 2.43 4.73 -6.14
CA ASP A 75 2.23 5.19 -4.77
C ASP A 75 3.46 4.83 -3.92
N ILE A 76 4.18 5.84 -3.44
CA ILE A 76 5.45 5.67 -2.73
C ILE A 76 5.29 6.22 -1.32
N SER A 77 5.65 5.44 -0.32
CA SER A 77 5.60 5.85 1.09
C SER A 77 6.99 5.87 1.72
N ILE A 78 7.24 6.86 2.56
CA ILE A 78 8.49 7.05 3.31
C ILE A 78 8.16 7.01 4.80
N TYR A 79 9.02 6.37 5.58
CA TYR A 79 8.86 6.16 7.01
C TYR A 79 10.04 6.71 7.80
N ASP A 80 9.77 7.17 9.03
CA ASP A 80 10.81 7.53 9.99
C ASP A 80 11.39 6.31 10.71
N SER A 81 12.43 6.52 11.52
CA SER A 81 13.07 5.46 12.31
C SER A 81 12.19 4.88 13.43
N LYS A 82 11.03 5.48 13.70
CA LYS A 82 10.02 4.99 14.65
C LYS A 82 8.86 4.29 13.93
N ASN A 83 9.01 3.96 12.65
CA ASN A 83 8.02 3.27 11.85
C ASN A 83 6.74 4.08 11.56
N ASN A 84 6.80 5.41 11.66
CA ASN A 84 5.68 6.28 11.27
C ASN A 84 5.84 6.72 9.82
N ARG A 85 4.76 6.69 9.04
CA ARG A 85 4.76 7.21 7.67
C ARG A 85 4.89 8.72 7.70
N ILE A 86 5.92 9.29 7.09
CA ILE A 86 6.16 10.74 7.05
C ILE A 86 5.77 11.37 5.71
N GLU A 87 5.72 10.58 4.65
CA GLU A 87 5.34 11.03 3.32
C GLU A 87 4.66 9.92 2.51
N ARG A 88 3.74 10.30 1.65
CA ARG A 88 3.13 9.46 0.62
C ARG A 88 2.98 10.25 -0.67
N ASN A 89 3.61 9.78 -1.74
CA ASN A 89 3.52 10.35 -3.09
C ASN A 89 2.63 9.45 -3.94
N TYR A 90 1.44 9.94 -4.27
CA TYR A 90 0.49 9.24 -5.13
C TYR A 90 0.45 9.90 -6.51
N SER A 91 0.60 9.10 -7.56
CA SER A 91 0.49 9.52 -8.96
C SER A 91 -0.46 8.59 -9.70
N HIS A 92 -1.49 9.14 -10.34
CA HIS A 92 -2.28 8.45 -11.35
C HIS A 92 -1.91 9.01 -12.73
N LEU A 93 -1.04 8.30 -13.45
CA LEU A 93 -0.38 8.79 -14.66
C LEU A 93 -1.36 9.07 -15.80
N TYR A 94 -2.36 8.20 -15.98
CA TYR A 94 -3.37 8.41 -17.03
C TYR A 94 -4.29 9.62 -16.77
N GLN A 95 -4.62 9.90 -15.52
CA GLN A 95 -5.48 11.03 -15.14
C GLN A 95 -4.68 12.31 -14.88
N GLY A 96 -3.34 12.24 -14.93
CA GLY A 96 -2.45 13.36 -14.58
C GLY A 96 -2.57 13.82 -13.12
N ILE A 97 -3.08 12.96 -12.23
CA ILE A 97 -3.26 13.32 -10.81
C ILE A 97 -1.94 13.04 -10.09
N VAL A 98 -1.45 14.06 -9.38
CA VAL A 98 -0.34 13.92 -8.44
C VAL A 98 -0.76 14.50 -7.10
N THR A 99 -0.53 13.77 -6.03
CA THR A 99 -0.84 14.19 -4.67
C THR A 99 0.29 13.78 -3.75
N VAL A 100 0.78 14.73 -2.98
CA VAL A 100 1.76 14.50 -1.92
C VAL A 100 1.06 14.69 -0.59
N ARG A 101 1.05 13.64 0.23
CA ARG A 101 0.66 13.73 1.63
C ARG A 101 1.89 13.67 2.51
N THR A 102 2.00 14.60 3.46
CA THR A 102 3.02 14.57 4.50
C THR A 102 2.38 14.55 5.87
N TYR A 103 3.13 14.03 6.84
CA TYR A 103 2.62 13.81 8.20
C TYR A 103 3.59 14.38 9.22
N ALA A 104 3.08 15.16 10.16
CA ALA A 104 3.82 15.64 11.32
C ALA A 104 3.25 15.04 12.59
N TYR A 105 4.12 14.64 13.51
CA TYR A 105 3.76 13.91 14.72
C TYR A 105 4.22 14.63 15.99
N GLU A 106 3.39 14.58 17.02
CA GLU A 106 3.78 14.89 18.41
C GLU A 106 3.65 13.60 19.23
N PHE A 107 4.58 13.40 20.17
CA PHE A 107 4.73 12.17 20.94
C PHE A 107 4.58 12.43 22.44
N ASP A 108 4.14 11.42 23.17
CA ASP A 108 4.17 11.42 24.63
C ASP A 108 5.55 11.01 25.19
N SER A 109 5.66 10.95 26.52
CA SER A 109 6.88 10.56 27.23
C SER A 109 7.28 9.09 27.01
N HIS A 110 6.38 8.23 26.52
CA HIS A 110 6.68 6.83 26.18
C HIS A 110 7.11 6.68 24.71
N GLY A 111 7.13 7.77 23.95
CA GLY A 111 7.52 7.79 22.54
C GLY A 111 6.40 7.37 21.59
N ASN A 112 5.17 7.25 22.07
CA ASN A 112 3.99 6.96 21.25
C ASN A 112 3.41 8.27 20.71
N TRP A 113 2.99 8.29 19.45
CA TRP A 113 2.40 9.50 18.91
C TRP A 113 0.99 9.73 19.48
N VAL A 114 0.74 10.98 19.88
CA VAL A 114 -0.54 11.44 20.46
C VAL A 114 -1.26 12.42 19.56
N LYS A 115 -0.55 13.02 18.59
CA LYS A 115 -1.12 13.89 17.57
C LYS A 115 -0.44 13.67 16.25
N GLN A 116 -1.24 13.60 15.19
CA GLN A 116 -0.80 13.61 13.80
C GLN A 116 -1.48 14.76 13.06
N ILE A 117 -0.70 15.55 12.33
CA ILE A 117 -1.23 16.52 11.35
C ILE A 117 -0.96 15.95 9.97
N THR A 118 -2.02 15.81 9.17
CA THR A 118 -1.92 15.40 7.77
C THR A 118 -1.96 16.63 6.89
N PHE A 119 -1.01 16.75 5.98
CA PHE A 119 -1.00 17.78 4.95
C PHE A 119 -1.28 17.14 3.60
N ASN A 120 -2.09 17.80 2.77
CA ASN A 120 -2.33 17.43 1.38
C ASN A 120 -1.79 18.56 0.50
N ASN A 121 -0.78 18.23 -0.32
CA ASN A 121 -0.05 19.18 -1.16
C ASN A 121 0.42 20.42 -0.37
N GLY A 122 0.99 20.16 0.82
CA GLY A 122 1.51 21.19 1.73
C GLY A 122 0.46 21.95 2.55
N LYS A 123 -0.84 21.71 2.32
CA LYS A 123 -1.92 22.35 3.08
C LYS A 123 -2.42 21.43 4.18
N PRO A 124 -2.60 21.90 5.43
CA PRO A 124 -3.22 21.10 6.48
C PRO A 124 -4.59 20.60 6.02
N GLU A 125 -4.80 19.29 6.07
CA GLU A 125 -6.03 18.61 5.67
C GLU A 125 -6.80 18.13 6.91
N SER A 126 -6.10 17.55 7.89
CA SER A 126 -6.72 17.01 9.10
C SER A 126 -5.76 16.90 10.27
N ILE A 127 -6.32 16.79 11.47
CA ILE A 127 -5.60 16.49 12.71
C ILE A 127 -6.24 15.24 13.33
N SER A 128 -5.42 14.27 13.71
CA SER A 128 -5.83 13.09 14.49
C SER A 128 -5.20 13.17 15.88
N LEU A 129 -6.00 12.92 16.92
CA LEU A 129 -5.57 12.90 18.32
C LEU A 129 -5.78 11.52 18.91
N ARG A 130 -4.87 11.08 19.78
CA ARG A 130 -4.97 9.86 20.57
C ARG A 130 -4.84 10.17 22.05
N THR A 131 -5.66 9.49 22.85
CA THR A 131 -5.47 9.37 24.29
C THR A 131 -5.01 7.95 24.57
N LEU A 132 -3.88 7.81 25.27
CA LEU A 132 -3.26 6.52 25.57
C LEU A 132 -3.26 6.31 27.09
N GLU A 133 -3.72 5.13 27.51
CA GLU A 133 -3.71 4.70 28.90
C GLU A 133 -2.69 3.57 29.06
N TYR A 134 -1.94 3.62 30.17
CA TYR A 134 -0.86 2.68 30.48
C TYR A 134 -1.22 1.94 31.77
N TYR A 135 -1.04 0.61 31.78
CA TYR A 135 -1.38 -0.30 32.87
C TYR A 135 -0.14 -1.02 33.39
#